data_AF-A4YH27-F1
#
_entry.id   AF-A4YH27-F1
#
_cell.length_a   1.000
_cell.length_b   1.000
_cell.length_c   1.000
_cell.angle_alpha   90.00
_cell.angle_beta   90.00
_cell.angle_gamma   90.00
#
_symmetry.space_group_name_H-M   'P 1'
#
loop_
_entity.id
_entity.type
_entity.pdbx_description
1 polymer ?
#
loop_
_entity_poly.entity_id
_entity_poly.type
_entity_poly.pdbx_seq_one_letter_code
_entity_poly.pdbx_strand_id
1 'polypeptide(L)'
;MDFLDKKHRTVLVAIAKEGYGGVSIDQLFTTLSPFLSRDSIVKLIEDLYFSQYVLVVRDSGEIRYIASKNVRNAMISLEFQRYRLTKFLESLKSLGSTQERPKPEEISNLVEKGLRIVSTGYIQLLSEVPELTIPEYTEMMELLSKELFGKLIQTLEKETSNDELEKLVELIGKYRGEKDAEVIKNLMSLTAKQNQSQSGSSKT
;
A
#
# COMPACT_ATOMS: atom_id res chain seq x y z
N MET A 1 12.37 -12.59 2.00
CA MET A 1 12.31 -11.42 2.90
C MET A 1 11.17 -11.70 3.85
N ASP A 2 11.48 -11.86 5.13
CA ASP A 2 10.46 -12.14 6.13
C ASP A 2 9.99 -10.83 6.72
N PHE A 3 8.72 -10.49 6.48
CA PHE A 3 8.11 -9.27 7.02
C PHE A 3 7.84 -9.44 8.51
N LEU A 4 7.98 -8.36 9.28
CA LEU A 4 7.51 -8.34 10.65
C LEU A 4 6.00 -8.58 10.67
N ASP A 5 5.51 -9.43 11.57
CA ASP A 5 4.08 -9.60 11.74
C ASP A 5 3.42 -8.32 12.26
N LYS A 6 2.10 -8.24 12.11
CA LYS A 6 1.33 -7.03 12.44
C LYS A 6 1.48 -6.60 13.89
N LYS A 7 1.65 -7.52 14.85
CA LYS A 7 1.82 -7.18 16.27
C LYS A 7 3.19 -6.53 16.51
N HIS A 8 4.26 -7.13 15.97
CA HIS A 8 5.60 -6.55 16.03
C HIS A 8 5.66 -5.17 15.37
N ARG A 9 5.08 -5.02 14.16
CA ARG A 9 5.00 -3.72 13.49
C ARG A 9 4.24 -2.70 14.32
N THR A 10 3.10 -3.07 14.90
CA THR A 10 2.28 -2.15 15.70
C THR A 10 3.05 -1.60 16.90
N VAL A 11 3.74 -2.47 17.65
CA VAL A 11 4.58 -2.06 18.79
C VAL A 11 5.75 -1.20 18.32
N LEU A 12 6.45 -1.61 17.27
CA LEU A 12 7.61 -0.90 16.75
C LEU A 12 7.24 0.50 16.23
N VAL A 13 6.12 0.62 15.51
CA VAL A 13 5.59 1.92 15.05
C VAL A 13 5.20 2.80 16.23
N ALA A 14 4.55 2.25 17.27
CA ALA A 14 4.21 3.01 18.47
C ALA A 14 5.44 3.59 19.16
N ILE A 15 6.52 2.80 19.29
CA ILE A 15 7.80 3.26 19.83
C ILE A 15 8.44 4.31 18.91
N ALA A 16 8.47 4.07 17.60
CA ALA A 16 9.15 4.93 16.64
C ALA A 16 8.50 6.32 16.49
N LYS A 17 7.18 6.41 16.67
CA LYS A 17 6.43 7.68 16.60
C LYS A 17 6.83 8.70 17.66
N GLU A 18 7.32 8.25 18.82
CA GLU A 18 7.82 9.13 19.88
C GLU A 18 9.22 9.70 19.58
N GLY A 19 9.83 9.29 18.46
CA GLY A 19 11.08 9.85 17.97
C GLY A 19 12.29 9.53 18.85
N TYR A 20 13.21 10.49 18.97
CA TYR A 20 14.45 10.31 19.73
C TYR A 20 14.23 10.32 21.25
N GLY A 21 13.12 10.91 21.72
CA GLY A 21 12.79 11.00 23.14
C GLY A 21 12.41 9.65 23.76
N GLY A 22 12.01 8.69 22.92
CA GLY A 22 11.54 7.39 23.34
C GLY A 22 10.20 7.43 24.07
N VAL A 23 9.77 6.25 24.51
CA VAL A 23 8.48 6.05 25.16
C VAL A 23 8.66 5.22 26.44
N SER A 24 7.85 5.49 27.46
CA SER A 24 7.81 4.67 28.67
C SER A 24 6.91 3.44 28.47
N ILE A 25 7.06 2.44 29.34
CA ILE A 25 6.20 1.25 29.29
C ILE A 25 4.73 1.60 29.56
N ASP A 26 4.45 2.54 30.46
CA ASP A 26 3.08 2.94 30.82
C ASP A 26 2.39 3.67 29.67
N GLN A 27 3.13 4.49 28.91
CA GLN A 27 2.62 5.11 27.69
C GLN A 27 2.30 4.07 26.62
N LEU A 28 3.16 3.05 26.45
CA LEU A 28 2.89 1.94 25.55
C LEU A 28 1.65 1.14 25.96
N PHE A 29 1.49 0.84 27.26
CA PHE A 29 0.30 0.17 27.76
C PHE A 29 -0.97 0.99 27.49
N THR A 30 -0.92 2.29 27.75
CA THR A 30 -2.05 3.19 27.49
C THR A 30 -2.44 3.16 26.01
N THR A 31 -1.45 3.24 25.12
CA THR A 31 -1.66 3.31 23.66
C THR A 31 -2.11 1.98 23.04
N LEU A 32 -1.57 0.85 23.52
CA LEU A 32 -1.70 -0.45 22.86
C LEU A 32 -2.68 -1.40 23.55
N SER A 33 -3.11 -1.11 24.79
CA SER A 33 -4.06 -1.94 25.54
C SER A 33 -5.41 -2.22 24.85
N PRO A 34 -5.92 -1.38 23.92
CA PRO A 34 -7.13 -1.74 23.18
C PRO A 34 -6.98 -2.98 22.28
N PHE A 35 -5.75 -3.37 21.93
CA PHE A 35 -5.47 -4.42 20.95
C PHE A 35 -4.51 -5.51 21.45
N LEU A 36 -3.73 -5.24 22.51
CA LEU A 36 -2.71 -6.14 23.04
C LEU A 36 -2.76 -6.18 24.57
N SER A 37 -2.55 -7.38 25.13
CA SER A 37 -2.34 -7.53 26.58
C SER A 37 -1.00 -6.94 27.01
N ARG A 38 -0.87 -6.55 28.29
CA ARG A 38 0.39 -6.05 28.85
C ARG A 38 1.54 -7.04 28.65
N ASP A 39 1.30 -8.31 28.92
CA ASP A 39 2.31 -9.38 28.76
C ASP A 39 2.74 -9.53 27.29
N SER A 40 1.78 -9.41 26.36
CA SER A 40 2.10 -9.41 24.92
C SER A 40 2.96 -8.21 24.53
N ILE A 41 2.67 -7.02 25.05
CA ILE A 41 3.46 -5.80 24.77
C ILE A 41 4.90 -5.99 25.25
N VAL A 42 5.09 -6.47 26.49
CA VAL A 42 6.43 -6.71 27.05
C VAL A 42 7.20 -7.72 26.21
N LYS A 43 6.59 -8.86 25.86
CA LYS A 43 7.22 -9.90 25.04
C LYS A 43 7.63 -9.38 23.65
N LEU A 44 6.75 -8.62 23.00
CA LEU A 44 7.05 -8.04 21.69
C LEU A 44 8.19 -7.02 21.76
N ILE A 45 8.27 -6.22 22.83
CA ILE A 45 9.39 -5.29 23.04
C ILE A 45 10.70 -6.06 23.23
N GLU A 46 10.68 -7.16 23.99
CA GLU A 46 11.83 -8.04 24.18
C GLU A 46 12.31 -8.61 22.84
N ASP A 47 11.40 -9.16 22.04
CA ASP A 47 11.69 -9.69 20.70
C ASP A 47 12.29 -8.61 19.78
N LEU A 48 11.72 -7.40 19.79
CA LEU A 48 12.21 -6.25 19.00
C LEU A 48 13.57 -5.73 19.48
N TYR A 49 13.85 -5.81 20.78
CA TYR A 49 15.14 -5.45 21.36
C TYR A 49 16.23 -6.42 20.90
N PHE A 50 15.99 -7.73 21.01
CA PHE A 50 16.94 -8.74 20.54
C PHE A 50 17.12 -8.73 19.02
N SER A 51 16.11 -8.28 18.28
CA SER A 51 16.18 -8.03 16.84
C SER A 51 16.84 -6.67 16.47
N GLN A 52 17.32 -5.91 17.45
CA GLN A 52 18.00 -4.61 17.27
C GLN A 52 17.14 -3.50 16.65
N TYR A 53 15.81 -3.66 16.63
CA TYR A 53 14.89 -2.60 16.19
C TYR A 53 14.60 -1.58 17.29
N VAL A 54 14.73 -1.99 18.55
CA VAL A 54 14.49 -1.16 19.73
C VAL A 54 15.74 -1.13 20.61
N LEU A 55 16.02 0.04 21.17
CA LEU A 55 17.05 0.31 22.16
C LEU A 55 16.37 0.64 23.48
N VAL A 56 16.97 0.20 24.59
CA VAL A 56 16.52 0.53 25.94
C VAL A 56 17.51 1.50 26.55
N VAL A 57 17.03 2.68 26.92
CA VAL A 57 17.83 3.73 27.57
C VAL A 57 17.31 3.93 28.98
N ARG A 58 18.23 4.06 29.93
CA ARG A 58 17.89 4.42 31.32
C ARG A 58 18.44 5.81 31.59
N ASP A 59 17.56 6.76 31.87
CA ASP A 59 17.92 8.14 32.22
C ASP A 59 17.18 8.56 33.48
N SER A 60 17.90 9.12 34.46
CA SER A 60 17.37 9.61 35.74
C SER A 60 16.35 8.73 36.48
N GLY A 61 16.42 7.40 36.32
CA GLY A 61 15.51 6.44 36.97
C GLY A 61 14.31 5.99 36.11
N GLU A 62 14.14 6.56 34.91
CA GLU A 62 13.14 6.13 33.94
C GLU A 62 13.75 5.20 32.88
N ILE A 63 13.00 4.17 32.49
CA ILE A 63 13.34 3.31 31.35
C ILE A 63 12.56 3.82 30.14
N ARG A 64 13.28 4.09 29.04
CA ARG A 64 12.72 4.50 27.76
C ARG A 64 13.09 3.54 26.66
N TYR A 65 12.09 3.20 25.84
CA TYR A 65 12.25 2.41 24.63
C TYR A 65 12.36 3.36 23.45
N ILE A 66 13.41 3.19 22.65
CA ILE A 66 13.71 4.07 21.51
C ILE A 66 13.91 3.21 20.28
N ALA A 67 13.26 3.55 19.17
CA ALA A 67 13.52 2.89 17.90
C ALA A 67 14.98 3.12 17.44
N SER A 68 15.60 2.09 16.85
CA SER A 68 16.96 2.18 16.33
C SER A 68 17.06 3.23 15.21
N LYS A 69 18.29 3.67 14.90
CA LYS A 69 18.51 4.70 13.87
C LYS A 69 17.88 4.30 12.52
N ASN A 70 18.07 3.04 12.12
CA ASN A 70 17.54 2.52 10.85
C ASN A 70 16.01 2.51 10.85
N VAL A 71 15.38 2.12 11.96
CA VAL A 71 13.91 2.17 12.08
C VAL A 71 13.42 3.61 11.98
N ARG A 72 14.07 4.56 12.66
CA ARG A 72 13.67 5.99 12.59
C ARG A 72 13.80 6.55 11.18
N ASN A 73 14.90 6.27 10.50
CA ASN A 73 15.09 6.67 9.10
C ASN A 73 14.06 6.04 8.16
N ALA A 74 13.78 4.74 8.33
CA ALA A 74 12.75 4.05 7.56
C ALA A 74 11.36 4.65 7.80
N MET A 75 11.06 5.03 9.04
CA MET A 75 9.82 5.75 9.39
C MET A 75 9.76 7.15 8.77
N ILE A 76 10.86 7.90 8.72
CA ILE A 76 10.91 9.19 8.00
C ILE A 76 10.52 8.99 6.53
N SER A 77 11.11 7.99 5.87
CA SER A 77 10.80 7.66 4.48
C SER A 77 9.32 7.29 4.30
N LEU A 78 8.79 6.46 5.19
CA LEU A 78 7.38 6.05 5.18
C LEU A 78 6.42 7.24 5.37
N GLU A 79 6.66 8.08 6.37
CA GLU A 79 5.85 9.28 6.62
C GLU A 79 5.95 10.29 5.47
N PHE A 80 7.10 10.42 4.82
CA PHE A 80 7.23 11.24 3.63
C PHE A 80 6.41 10.69 2.45
N GLN A 81 6.36 9.37 2.26
CA GLN A 81 5.47 8.80 1.24
C GLN A 81 4.00 8.98 1.60
N ARG A 82 3.62 8.83 2.88
CA ARG A 82 2.27 9.14 3.37
C ARG A 82 1.88 10.57 3.01
N TYR A 83 2.76 11.53 3.28
CA TYR A 83 2.53 12.93 2.91
C TYR A 83 2.33 13.14 1.41
N ARG A 84 3.19 12.55 0.57
CA ARG A 84 3.08 12.65 -0.91
C ARG A 84 1.75 12.08 -1.41
N LEU A 85 1.32 10.96 -0.87
CA LEU A 85 0.02 10.34 -1.18
C LEU A 85 -1.14 11.22 -0.75
N THR A 86 -1.13 11.74 0.48
CA THR A 86 -2.16 12.66 0.96
C THR A 86 -2.28 13.89 0.06
N LYS A 87 -1.15 14.50 -0.33
CA LYS A 87 -1.15 15.64 -1.27
C LYS A 87 -1.71 15.28 -2.64
N PHE A 88 -1.45 14.06 -3.11
CA PHE A 88 -2.05 13.56 -4.35
C PHE A 88 -3.56 13.39 -4.22
N LEU A 89 -4.06 12.83 -3.12
CA LEU A 89 -5.49 12.67 -2.84
C LEU A 89 -6.21 14.02 -2.69
N GLU A 90 -5.57 15.01 -2.06
CA GLU A 90 -6.07 16.39 -2.00
C GLU A 90 -6.23 16.98 -3.42
N SER A 91 -5.24 16.74 -4.29
CA SER A 91 -5.28 17.17 -5.69
C SER A 91 -6.42 16.49 -6.46
N LEU A 92 -6.60 15.18 -6.28
CA LEU A 92 -7.72 14.41 -6.83
C LEU A 92 -9.08 14.97 -6.40
N LYS A 93 -9.24 15.30 -5.11
CA LYS A 93 -10.49 15.85 -4.59
C LYS A 93 -10.85 17.18 -5.23
N SER A 94 -9.86 18.03 -5.52
CA SER A 94 -10.09 19.32 -6.19
C SER A 94 -10.64 19.16 -7.62
N LEU A 95 -10.18 18.14 -8.36
CA LEU A 95 -10.68 17.82 -9.70
C LEU A 95 -12.13 17.31 -9.72
N GLY A 96 -12.57 16.63 -8.67
CA GLY A 96 -13.97 16.18 -8.53
C GLY A 96 -14.93 17.28 -8.10
N SER A 97 -14.44 18.45 -7.68
CA SER A 97 -15.25 19.57 -7.16
C SER A 97 -15.60 20.64 -8.20
N THR A 98 -14.95 20.61 -9.36
CA THR A 98 -15.30 21.45 -10.51
C THR A 98 -16.55 20.91 -11.21
N GLN A 99 -17.50 21.80 -11.56
CA GLN A 99 -18.77 21.42 -12.22
C GLN A 99 -18.58 20.86 -13.65
N GLU A 100 -17.40 21.05 -14.24
CA GLU A 100 -17.04 20.48 -15.53
C GLU A 100 -16.46 19.07 -15.37
N ARG A 101 -16.90 18.14 -16.22
CA ARG A 101 -16.29 16.80 -16.27
C ARG A 101 -14.82 16.95 -16.68
N PRO A 102 -13.85 16.44 -15.90
CA PRO A 102 -12.43 16.55 -16.24
C PRO A 102 -12.15 15.88 -17.59
N LYS A 103 -11.23 16.47 -18.36
CA LYS A 103 -10.88 15.94 -19.69
C LYS A 103 -10.18 14.58 -19.55
N PRO A 104 -10.36 13.64 -20.49
CA PRO A 104 -9.69 12.33 -20.44
C PRO A 104 -8.16 12.41 -20.26
N GLU A 105 -7.53 13.40 -20.89
CA GLU A 105 -6.08 13.66 -20.77
C GLU A 105 -5.66 14.07 -19.36
N GLU A 106 -6.49 14.86 -18.67
CA GLU A 106 -6.24 15.28 -17.28
C GLU A 106 -6.36 14.08 -16.34
N ILE A 107 -7.32 13.20 -16.58
CA ILE A 107 -7.48 11.94 -15.85
C ILE A 107 -6.26 11.03 -16.08
N SER A 108 -5.77 10.93 -17.32
CA SER A 108 -4.59 10.12 -17.66
C SER A 108 -3.34 10.58 -16.93
N ASN A 109 -3.05 11.89 -17.02
CA ASN A 109 -1.90 12.49 -16.35
C ASN A 109 -1.96 12.32 -14.82
N LEU A 110 -3.17 12.36 -14.26
CA LEU A 110 -3.40 12.17 -12.83
C LEU A 110 -3.12 10.73 -12.39
N VAL A 111 -3.57 9.74 -13.16
CA VAL A 111 -3.29 8.33 -12.89
C VAL A 111 -1.82 8.02 -13.02
N GLU A 112 -1.15 8.49 -14.07
CA GLU A 112 0.30 8.34 -14.22
C GLU A 112 1.07 8.95 -13.05
N LYS A 113 0.68 10.15 -12.61
CA LYS A 113 1.26 10.79 -11.42
C LYS A 113 1.05 9.94 -10.16
N GLY A 114 -0.16 9.39 -9.98
CA GLY A 114 -0.48 8.51 -8.86
C GLY A 114 0.38 7.24 -8.87
N LEU A 115 0.41 6.52 -10.00
CA LEU A 115 1.22 5.31 -10.18
C LEU A 115 2.71 5.59 -9.98
N ARG A 116 3.21 6.75 -10.43
CA ARG A 116 4.59 7.19 -10.19
C ARG A 116 4.85 7.43 -8.70
N ILE A 117 3.94 8.04 -7.96
CA ILE A 117 4.09 8.21 -6.51
C ILE A 117 4.16 6.86 -5.82
N VAL A 118 3.25 5.93 -6.17
CA VAL A 118 3.19 4.57 -5.59
C VAL A 118 4.48 3.80 -5.86
N SER A 119 4.89 3.71 -7.13
CA SER A 119 6.10 2.97 -7.54
C SER A 119 7.38 3.55 -6.93
N THR A 120 7.54 4.88 -6.97
CA THR A 120 8.70 5.52 -6.30
C THR A 120 8.68 5.32 -4.79
N GLY A 121 7.50 5.28 -4.18
CA GLY A 121 7.33 4.96 -2.77
C GLY A 121 7.87 3.58 -2.42
N TYR A 122 7.45 2.53 -3.13
CA TYR A 122 7.99 1.17 -2.92
C TYR A 122 9.51 1.10 -3.08
N ILE A 123 10.06 1.68 -4.16
CA ILE A 123 11.52 1.68 -4.40
C ILE A 123 12.27 2.33 -3.24
N GLN A 124 11.77 3.46 -2.73
CA GLN A 124 12.40 4.18 -1.63
C GLN A 124 12.32 3.42 -0.30
N LEU A 125 11.24 2.66 -0.07
CA LEU A 125 11.05 1.93 1.19
C LEU A 125 11.84 0.61 1.25
N LEU A 126 12.42 0.17 0.14
CA LEU A 126 13.26 -1.04 0.08
C LEU A 126 14.65 -0.89 0.72
N SER A 127 15.10 0.33 1.03
CA SER A 127 16.52 0.59 1.31
C SER A 127 16.99 0.38 2.75
N GLU A 128 16.10 0.45 3.76
CA GLU A 128 16.51 0.42 5.17
C GLU A 128 15.87 -0.71 5.98
N VAL A 129 14.58 -0.58 6.33
CA VAL A 129 13.82 -1.56 7.14
C VAL A 129 12.58 -2.00 6.35
N PRO A 130 12.76 -2.64 5.18
CA PRO A 130 11.65 -3.03 4.30
C PRO A 130 10.67 -4.00 4.95
N GLU A 131 11.14 -4.83 5.88
CA GLU A 131 10.33 -5.75 6.67
C GLU A 131 9.25 -5.05 7.52
N LEU A 132 9.46 -3.76 7.84
CA LEU A 132 8.50 -2.88 8.51
C LEU A 132 7.72 -2.02 7.51
N THR A 133 8.42 -1.31 6.63
CA THR A 133 7.83 -0.21 5.86
C THR A 133 7.01 -0.68 4.67
N ILE A 134 7.41 -1.75 3.99
CA ILE A 134 6.71 -2.26 2.80
C ILE A 134 5.31 -2.75 3.18
N PRO A 135 5.10 -3.55 4.24
CA PRO A 135 3.75 -3.93 4.66
C PRO A 135 2.89 -2.75 5.09
N GLU A 136 3.43 -1.80 5.86
CA GLU A 136 2.70 -0.59 6.26
C GLU A 136 2.25 0.24 5.04
N TYR A 137 3.12 0.34 4.05
CA TYR A 137 2.82 1.02 2.79
C TYR A 137 1.78 0.26 1.96
N THR A 138 1.90 -1.07 1.90
CA THR A 138 0.96 -1.94 1.18
C THR A 138 -0.44 -1.86 1.76
N GLU A 139 -0.60 -1.90 3.08
CA GLU A 139 -1.91 -1.78 3.74
C GLU A 139 -2.59 -0.44 3.38
N MET A 140 -1.84 0.66 3.25
CA MET A 140 -2.39 1.93 2.77
C MET A 140 -2.78 1.87 1.29
N MET A 141 -1.99 1.18 0.46
CA MET A 141 -2.25 1.05 -0.97
C MET A 141 -3.40 0.12 -1.30
N GLU A 142 -3.71 -0.86 -0.44
CA GLU A 142 -4.87 -1.73 -0.64
C GLU A 142 -6.18 -0.94 -0.68
N LEU A 143 -6.32 0.09 0.17
CA LEU A 143 -7.49 0.97 0.16
C LEU A 143 -7.54 1.81 -1.12
N LEU A 144 -6.41 2.43 -1.50
CA LEU A 144 -6.35 3.29 -2.69
C LEU A 144 -6.50 2.52 -4.00
N SER A 145 -5.95 1.31 -4.07
CA SER A 145 -6.02 0.46 -5.26
C SER A 145 -7.45 0.00 -5.52
N LYS A 146 -8.16 -0.48 -4.49
CA LYS A 146 -9.55 -0.95 -4.60
C LYS A 146 -10.51 0.18 -4.95
N GLU A 147 -10.37 1.33 -4.31
CA GLU A 147 -11.40 2.38 -4.42
C GLU A 147 -11.14 3.39 -5.55
N LEU A 148 -9.86 3.68 -5.82
CA LEU A 148 -9.48 4.80 -6.67
C LEU A 148 -8.86 4.33 -7.99
N PHE A 149 -7.72 3.62 -7.93
CA PHE A 149 -7.04 3.18 -9.15
C PHE A 149 -7.85 2.18 -9.97
N GLY A 150 -8.57 1.25 -9.33
CA GLY A 150 -9.42 0.28 -10.05
C GLY A 150 -10.47 0.96 -10.93
N LYS A 151 -11.05 2.08 -10.49
CA LYS A 151 -12.05 2.84 -11.27
C LYS A 151 -11.40 3.75 -12.31
N LEU A 152 -10.30 4.39 -11.96
CA LEU A 152 -9.61 5.32 -12.86
C LEU A 152 -8.90 4.59 -14.01
N ILE A 153 -8.33 3.40 -13.77
CA ILE A 153 -7.69 2.57 -14.80
C ILE A 153 -8.70 2.11 -15.83
N GLN A 154 -9.90 1.67 -15.41
CA GLN A 154 -11.00 1.30 -16.33
C GLN A 154 -11.41 2.46 -17.26
N THR A 155 -11.15 3.70 -16.87
CA THR A 155 -11.47 4.89 -17.66
C THR A 155 -10.35 5.23 -18.67
N LEU A 156 -9.16 4.66 -18.49
CA LEU A 156 -7.95 4.94 -19.27
C LEU A 156 -7.52 3.80 -20.19
N GLU A 157 -8.06 2.60 -20.02
CA GLU A 157 -7.72 1.47 -20.86
C GLU A 157 -8.01 1.79 -22.33
N LYS A 158 -6.92 2.03 -23.07
CA LYS A 158 -6.78 1.55 -24.44
C LYS A 158 -6.92 0.03 -24.41
N GLU A 159 -7.54 -0.53 -25.44
CA GLU A 159 -7.71 -1.99 -25.61
C GLU A 159 -6.43 -2.74 -25.19
N THR A 160 -6.54 -3.59 -24.17
CA THR A 160 -5.46 -4.50 -23.76
C THR A 160 -5.00 -5.27 -24.99
N SER A 161 -3.69 -5.30 -25.24
CA SER A 161 -3.19 -5.94 -26.46
C SER A 161 -3.49 -7.44 -26.45
N ASN A 162 -3.70 -8.04 -27.64
CA ASN A 162 -3.94 -9.48 -27.74
C ASN A 162 -2.80 -10.31 -27.13
N ASP A 163 -1.56 -9.82 -27.19
CA ASP A 163 -0.38 -10.46 -26.59
C ASP A 163 -0.48 -10.48 -25.05
N GLU A 164 -0.85 -9.34 -24.43
CA GLU A 164 -1.08 -9.26 -22.98
C GLU A 164 -2.25 -10.13 -22.53
N LEU A 165 -3.30 -10.24 -23.35
CA LEU A 165 -4.46 -11.10 -23.10
C LEU A 165 -4.13 -12.59 -23.18
N GLU A 166 -3.36 -13.02 -24.19
CA GLU A 166 -2.87 -14.40 -24.28
C GLU A 166 -1.98 -14.74 -23.08
N LYS A 167 -1.10 -13.81 -22.70
CA LYS A 167 -0.24 -14.00 -21.53
C LYS A 167 -1.04 -14.08 -20.23
N LEU A 168 -2.10 -13.29 -20.09
CA LEU A 168 -3.00 -13.37 -18.93
C LEU A 168 -3.68 -14.74 -18.84
N VAL A 169 -4.19 -15.29 -19.95
CA VAL A 169 -4.82 -16.61 -19.98
C VAL A 169 -3.80 -17.71 -19.62
N GLU A 170 -2.57 -17.63 -20.14
CA GLU A 170 -1.48 -18.54 -19.77
C GLU A 170 -1.18 -18.49 -18.26
N LEU A 171 -1.09 -17.29 -17.68
CA LEU A 171 -0.84 -17.11 -16.25
C LEU A 171 -2.00 -17.66 -15.40
N ILE A 172 -3.24 -17.49 -15.82
CA ILE A 172 -4.41 -18.06 -15.15
C ILE A 172 -4.37 -19.59 -15.22
N GLY A 173 -4.06 -20.18 -16.38
CA GLY A 173 -3.90 -21.62 -16.52
C GLY A 173 -2.83 -22.18 -15.58
N LYS A 174 -1.70 -21.48 -15.48
CA LYS A 174 -0.58 -21.85 -14.60
C LYS A 174 -0.90 -21.77 -13.11
N TYR A 175 -1.55 -20.71 -12.65
CA TYR A 175 -1.73 -20.44 -11.20
C TYR A 175 -3.12 -20.81 -10.66
N ARG A 176 -4.14 -20.90 -11.51
CA ARG A 176 -5.54 -21.21 -11.14
C ARG A 176 -6.10 -22.45 -11.83
N GLY A 177 -5.39 -22.99 -12.82
CA GLY A 177 -5.76 -24.19 -13.56
C GLY A 177 -6.47 -23.90 -14.88
N GLU A 178 -6.34 -24.85 -15.82
CA GLU A 178 -6.84 -24.73 -17.20
C GLU A 178 -8.35 -24.45 -17.29
N LYS A 179 -9.15 -24.99 -16.37
CA LYS A 179 -10.61 -24.73 -16.33
C LYS A 179 -10.93 -23.26 -16.10
N ASP A 180 -10.21 -22.60 -15.20
CA ASP A 180 -10.39 -21.16 -14.92
C ASP A 180 -9.92 -20.31 -16.11
N ALA A 181 -8.85 -20.74 -16.79
CA ALA A 181 -8.34 -20.08 -17.99
C ALA A 181 -9.34 -20.14 -19.15
N GLU A 182 -9.98 -21.30 -19.35
CA GLU A 182 -10.96 -21.52 -20.40
C GLU A 182 -12.25 -20.70 -20.17
N VAL A 183 -12.70 -20.59 -18.91
CA VAL A 183 -13.82 -19.72 -18.53
C VAL A 183 -13.53 -18.26 -18.85
N ILE A 184 -12.32 -17.78 -18.52
CA ILE A 184 -11.91 -16.40 -18.79
C ILE A 184 -11.81 -16.15 -20.30
N LYS A 185 -11.22 -17.09 -21.06
CA LYS A 185 -11.13 -17.02 -22.52
C LYS A 185 -12.51 -16.94 -23.19
N ASN A 186 -13.46 -17.74 -22.69
CA ASN A 186 -14.85 -17.72 -23.15
C ASN A 186 -15.56 -16.38 -22.83
N LEU A 187 -15.38 -15.85 -21.61
CA LEU A 187 -15.92 -14.54 -21.24
C LEU A 187 -15.36 -13.42 -22.12
N MET A 188 -14.06 -13.40 -22.37
CA MET A 188 -13.41 -12.41 -23.24
C MET A 188 -13.94 -12.47 -24.68
N SER A 189 -14.20 -13.68 -25.19
CA SER A 189 -14.76 -13.87 -26.53
C SER A 189 -16.21 -13.36 -26.66
N LEU A 190 -16.98 -13.39 -25.57
CA LEU A 190 -18.35 -12.88 -25.52
C LEU A 190 -18.38 -11.35 -25.51
N THR A 191 -17.51 -10.71 -24.73
CA THR A 191 -17.39 -9.25 -24.67
C THR A 191 -16.89 -8.66 -25.99
N ALA A 192 -15.94 -9.33 -26.66
CA ALA A 192 -15.44 -8.93 -27.98
C ALA A 192 -16.52 -8.99 -29.07
N LYS A 193 -17.42 -9.99 -29.02
CA LYS A 193 -18.56 -10.11 -29.95
C LYS A 193 -19.61 -9.01 -29.73
N GLN A 194 -19.87 -8.63 -28.48
CA GLN A 194 -20.85 -7.56 -28.16
C GLN A 194 -20.42 -6.18 -28.66
N ASN A 195 -19.13 -5.84 -28.56
CA ASN A 195 -18.59 -4.56 -29.05
C ASN A 195 -18.60 -4.45 -30.60
N GLN A 196 -18.49 -5.58 -31.32
CA GLN A 196 -18.63 -5.60 -32.79
C GLN A 196 -20.08 -5.46 -33.26
N SER A 197 -21.05 -5.94 -32.48
CA SER A 197 -22.49 -5.77 -32.81
C SER A 197 -23.03 -4.35 -32.58
N GLN A 198 -22.41 -3.54 -31.70
CA GLN A 198 -22.81 -2.15 -31.47
C GLN A 198 -22.20 -1.15 -32.46
N SER A 199 -21.06 -1.46 -33.08
CA SER A 199 -20.48 -0.64 -34.15
C SER A 199 -21.13 -0.88 -35.53
N GLY A 200 -21.88 -1.96 -35.69
CA GLY A 200 -22.60 -2.32 -36.91
C GLY A 200 -24.02 -1.75 -37.05
N SER A 201 -24.65 -1.24 -35.98
CA SER A 201 -26.05 -0.77 -36.02
C SER A 201 -26.23 0.74 -36.22
N SER A 202 -25.15 1.49 -36.46
CA SER A 202 -25.21 2.96 -36.67
C SER A 202 -25.13 3.37 -38.15
N LYS A 203 -25.39 2.45 -39.08
CA LYS A 203 -25.55 2.73 -40.51
C LYS A 203 -26.80 2.04 -41.06
N THR A 204 -27.96 2.62 -40.78
CA THR A 204 -29.16 2.55 -41.62
C THR A 204 -30.02 3.75 -41.30
#